data_AF-A0A1V8RSU1-F1
#
_entry.id   AF-A0A1V8RSU1-F1
#
_cell.length_a   1.000
_cell.length_b   1.000
_cell.length_c   1.000
_cell.angle_alpha   90.00
_cell.angle_beta   90.00
_cell.angle_gamma   90.00
#
_symmetry.space_group_name_H-M   'P 1'
#
loop_
_entity.id
_entity.type
_entity.pdbx_description
1 polymer ?
#
loop_
_entity_poly.entity_id
_entity_poly.type
_entity_poly.pdbx_seq_one_letter_code
_entity_poly.pdbx_strand_id
1 'polypeptide(L)'
;MSKASDVPFSRVKVITSVQRRRRWSVAEKVSVVEEAMQPNMSVSYVARCAGISPSQLFAWKGRMLEGAHAAVEADEDAVAASRVRELEKRLRDLERMLGRKTRENEILKEAIGVARPKRHSLPLVFWNNPEDGSR
;
A
#
# COMPACT_ATOMS: atom_id res chain seq x y z
N MET A 1 -50.29 55.28 45.48
CA MET A 1 -48.97 55.84 45.09
C MET A 1 -48.07 54.68 44.70
N SER A 2 -47.78 54.57 43.41
CA SER A 2 -47.16 53.41 42.76
C SER A 2 -45.68 53.26 43.13
N LYS A 3 -45.27 52.08 43.61
CA LYS A 3 -43.85 51.73 43.77
C LYS A 3 -43.29 51.36 42.39
N ALA A 4 -42.28 52.10 41.96
CA ALA A 4 -41.53 51.82 40.74
C ALA A 4 -40.85 50.45 40.85
N SER A 5 -41.07 49.60 39.84
CA SER A 5 -40.40 48.32 39.65
C SER A 5 -38.92 48.52 39.40
N ASP A 6 -38.08 48.01 40.30
CA ASP A 6 -36.64 47.90 40.13
C ASP A 6 -36.36 46.72 39.15
N VAL A 7 -36.22 47.05 37.87
CA VAL A 7 -35.88 46.07 36.83
C VAL A 7 -34.37 45.85 36.92
N PRO A 8 -33.87 44.64 37.19
CA PRO A 8 -32.43 44.42 37.25
C PRO A 8 -31.87 44.55 35.83
N PHE A 9 -31.22 45.67 35.56
CA PHE A 9 -30.51 45.89 34.30
C PHE A 9 -29.44 44.82 34.14
N SER A 10 -29.60 43.99 33.11
CA SER A 10 -28.62 42.97 32.72
C SER A 10 -27.30 43.66 32.40
N ARG A 11 -26.30 43.45 33.26
CA ARG A 11 -24.97 44.05 33.15
C ARG A 11 -24.25 43.46 31.94
N VAL A 12 -24.37 44.12 30.79
CA VAL A 12 -23.61 43.77 29.59
C VAL A 12 -22.13 44.04 29.87
N LYS A 13 -21.37 42.96 30.10
CA LYS A 13 -19.92 43.02 30.29
C LYS A 13 -19.26 43.13 28.92
N VAL A 14 -18.90 44.35 28.52
CA VAL A 14 -18.13 44.60 27.29
C VAL A 14 -16.72 44.04 27.49
N ILE A 15 -16.34 43.06 26.68
CA ILE A 15 -15.00 42.47 26.71
C ILE A 15 -14.05 43.45 26.00
N THR A 16 -13.43 44.34 26.77
CA THR A 16 -12.49 45.37 26.28
C THR A 16 -11.03 44.92 26.26
N SER A 17 -10.72 43.64 26.44
CA SER A 17 -9.35 43.17 26.22
C SER A 17 -9.13 42.95 24.73
N VAL A 18 -8.11 43.58 24.15
CA VAL A 18 -7.46 43.12 22.92
C VAL A 18 -6.88 41.74 23.24
N GLN A 19 -7.72 40.72 23.19
CA GLN A 19 -7.36 39.35 23.48
C GLN A 19 -6.52 38.90 22.29
N ARG A 20 -5.18 39.06 22.38
CA ARG A 20 -4.25 38.44 21.44
C ARG A 20 -4.69 36.99 21.32
N ARG A 21 -5.20 36.60 20.14
CA ARG A 21 -5.63 35.22 19.88
C ARG A 21 -4.48 34.32 20.30
N ARG A 22 -4.70 33.50 21.34
CA ARG A 22 -3.67 32.59 21.85
C ARG A 22 -3.19 31.74 20.67
N ARG A 23 -1.90 31.82 20.37
CA ARG A 23 -1.27 30.98 19.35
C ARG A 23 -1.01 29.62 19.99
N TRP A 24 -1.64 28.60 19.45
CA TRP A 24 -1.42 27.21 19.85
C TRP A 24 -0.37 26.60 18.94
N SER A 25 0.73 26.15 19.53
CA SER A 25 1.72 25.32 18.84
C SER A 25 1.11 23.99 18.42
N VAL A 26 1.75 23.28 17.48
CA VAL A 26 1.28 21.96 17.05
C VAL A 26 1.29 20.96 18.20
N ALA A 27 2.37 20.94 19.00
CA ALA A 27 2.51 20.06 20.15
C ALA A 27 1.41 20.28 21.20
N GLU A 28 1.07 21.55 21.50
CA GLU A 28 -0.03 21.84 22.43
C GLU A 28 -1.39 21.37 21.89
N LYS A 29 -1.66 21.52 20.59
CA LYS A 29 -2.91 21.01 19.99
C LYS A 29 -3.00 19.50 20.10
N VAL A 30 -1.91 18.81 19.80
CA VAL A 30 -1.81 17.34 19.89
C VAL A 30 -2.08 16.89 21.32
N SER A 31 -1.40 17.47 22.30
CA SER A 31 -1.58 17.13 23.72
C SER A 31 -3.04 17.31 24.19
N VAL A 32 -3.70 18.41 23.82
CA VAL A 32 -5.11 18.65 24.19
C VAL A 32 -6.06 17.67 23.49
N VAL A 33 -5.77 17.31 22.23
CA VAL A 33 -6.57 16.30 21.50
C VAL A 33 -6.39 14.91 22.10
N GLU A 34 -5.16 14.53 22.44
CA GLU A 34 -4.85 13.24 23.08
C GLU A 34 -5.54 13.09 24.44
N GLU A 35 -5.52 14.15 25.26
CA GLU A 35 -6.26 14.18 26.52
C GLU A 35 -7.76 13.96 26.29
N ALA A 36 -8.34 14.58 25.26
CA ALA A 36 -9.73 14.41 24.88
C ALA A 36 -10.05 13.06 24.19
N MET A 37 -9.03 12.27 23.84
CA MET A 37 -9.18 10.91 23.29
C MET A 37 -9.06 9.82 24.35
N GLN A 38 -8.67 10.16 25.59
CA GLN A 38 -8.61 9.20 26.68
C GLN A 38 -10.00 8.61 27.00
N PRO A 39 -10.08 7.30 27.29
CA PRO A 39 -11.32 6.69 27.74
C PRO A 39 -11.77 7.38 29.02
N ASN A 40 -13.07 7.71 29.11
CA ASN A 40 -13.71 8.45 30.20
C ASN A 40 -13.47 9.97 30.24
N MET A 41 -12.77 10.55 29.25
CA MET A 41 -12.61 12.00 29.19
C MET A 41 -13.69 12.66 28.31
N SER A 42 -14.29 13.74 28.81
CA SER A 42 -15.27 14.52 28.03
C SER A 42 -14.58 15.65 27.27
N VAL A 43 -14.83 15.73 25.96
CA VAL A 43 -14.36 16.84 25.10
C VAL A 43 -14.74 18.21 25.68
N SER A 44 -15.94 18.33 26.23
CA SER A 44 -16.43 19.58 26.83
C SER A 44 -15.72 19.94 28.14
N TYR A 45 -15.18 18.95 28.87
CA TYR A 45 -14.37 19.18 30.06
C TYR A 45 -12.97 19.66 29.66
N VAL A 46 -12.30 18.94 28.77
CA VAL A 46 -10.95 19.27 28.28
C VAL A 46 -10.94 20.65 27.61
N ALA A 47 -11.95 20.96 26.79
CA ALA A 47 -12.07 22.28 26.15
C ALA A 47 -12.14 23.42 27.18
N ARG A 48 -12.86 23.24 28.30
CA ARG A 48 -12.93 24.23 29.38
C ARG A 48 -11.60 24.37 30.11
N CYS A 49 -10.93 23.27 30.43
CA CYS A 49 -9.60 23.27 31.06
C CYS A 49 -8.56 23.97 30.17
N ALA A 50 -8.62 23.75 28.85
CA ALA A 50 -7.73 24.37 27.87
C ALA A 50 -8.12 25.81 27.49
N GLY A 51 -9.30 26.28 27.88
CA GLY A 51 -9.80 27.62 27.54
C GLY A 51 -10.17 27.80 26.06
N ILE A 52 -10.62 26.74 25.40
CA ILE A 52 -11.03 26.71 23.99
C ILE A 52 -12.50 26.31 23.83
N SER A 53 -13.09 26.57 22.67
CA SER A 53 -14.44 26.08 22.38
C SER A 53 -14.40 24.57 22.08
N PRO A 54 -15.42 23.80 22.48
CA PRO A 54 -15.52 22.39 22.11
C PRO A 54 -15.49 22.17 20.59
N SER A 55 -16.09 23.08 19.81
CA SER A 55 -16.05 23.05 18.34
C SER A 55 -14.64 23.14 17.77
N GLN A 56 -13.76 23.94 18.39
CA GLN A 56 -12.35 24.04 17.99
C GLN A 56 -11.59 22.74 18.27
N LEU A 57 -11.87 22.11 19.42
CA LEU A 57 -11.27 20.83 19.79
C LEU A 57 -11.75 19.69 18.87
N PHE A 58 -13.04 19.67 18.51
CA PHE A 58 -13.57 18.73 17.51
C PHE A 58 -12.91 18.91 16.14
N ALA A 59 -12.71 20.16 15.69
CA ALA A 59 -12.03 20.43 14.43
C ALA A 59 -10.56 19.98 14.44
N TRP A 60 -9.84 20.14 15.55
CA TRP A 60 -8.46 19.63 15.68
C TRP A 60 -8.42 18.12 15.69
N LYS A 61 -9.33 17.46 16.43
CA LYS A 61 -9.46 16.01 16.45
C LYS A 61 -9.73 15.44 15.06
N GLY A 62 -10.68 16.04 14.32
CA GLY A 62 -10.99 15.62 12.95
C GLY A 62 -9.78 15.67 12.03
N ARG A 63 -9.05 16.80 12.00
CA ARG A 63 -7.85 16.95 11.18
C ARG A 63 -6.73 15.97 11.53
N MET A 64 -6.57 15.62 12.80
CA MET A 64 -5.59 14.62 13.22
C MET A 64 -5.97 13.22 12.75
N LEU A 65 -7.24 12.85 12.84
CA LEU A 65 -7.74 11.56 12.34
C LEU A 65 -7.67 11.47 10.81
N GLU A 66 -8.06 12.52 10.11
CA GLU A 66 -7.94 12.63 8.64
C GLU A 66 -6.47 12.53 8.21
N GLY A 67 -5.57 13.25 8.88
CA GLY A 67 -4.14 13.17 8.62
C GLY A 67 -3.55 11.79 8.90
N ALA A 68 -4.00 11.12 9.96
CA ALA A 68 -3.60 9.75 10.26
C ALA A 68 -4.09 8.77 9.18
N HIS A 69 -5.34 8.89 8.72
CA HIS A 69 -5.87 8.08 7.63
C HIS A 69 -5.08 8.27 6.34
N ALA A 70 -4.84 9.52 5.94
CA ALA A 70 -4.07 9.81 4.73
C ALA A 70 -2.62 9.29 4.80
N ALA A 71 -2.01 9.28 5.98
CA ALA A 71 -0.67 8.72 6.18
C ALA A 71 -0.65 7.19 6.03
N VAL A 72 -1.67 6.49 6.53
CA VAL A 72 -1.80 5.04 6.37
C VAL A 72 -2.05 4.67 4.91
N GLU A 73 -2.96 5.37 4.24
CA GLU A 73 -3.27 5.17 2.82
C GLU A 73 -2.02 5.35 1.93
N ALA A 74 -1.22 6.40 2.20
CA ALA A 74 0.03 6.62 1.49
C ALA A 74 1.07 5.51 1.71
N ASP A 75 1.12 4.92 2.91
CA ASP A 75 2.00 3.79 3.20
C ASP A 75 1.54 2.53 2.47
N GLU A 76 0.24 2.25 2.48
CA GLU A 76 -0.36 1.13 1.74
C GLU A 76 -0.10 1.24 0.22
N ASP A 77 -0.27 2.41 -0.36
CA ASP A 77 0.04 2.68 -1.78
C ASP A 77 1.53 2.47 -2.09
N ALA A 78 2.41 2.93 -1.19
CA ALA A 78 3.86 2.74 -1.35
C ALA A 78 4.23 1.25 -1.30
N VAL A 79 3.63 0.49 -0.38
CA VAL A 79 3.80 -0.96 -0.27
C VAL A 79 3.28 -1.67 -1.53
N ALA A 80 2.08 -1.31 -2.01
CA ALA A 80 1.52 -1.86 -3.25
C ALA A 80 2.45 -1.61 -4.45
N ALA A 81 2.94 -0.39 -4.61
CA ALA A 81 3.89 -0.04 -5.66
C ALA A 81 5.20 -0.83 -5.57
N SER A 82 5.70 -1.09 -4.35
CA SER A 82 6.91 -1.90 -4.14
C SER A 82 6.71 -3.35 -4.62
N ARG A 83 5.54 -3.93 -4.35
CA ARG A 83 5.20 -5.30 -4.75
C ARG A 83 5.07 -5.43 -6.26
N VAL A 84 4.47 -4.44 -6.92
CA VAL A 84 4.36 -4.41 -8.38
C VAL A 84 5.76 -4.40 -9.02
N ARG A 85 6.67 -3.53 -8.54
CA ARG A 85 8.05 -3.48 -9.06
C ARG A 85 8.80 -4.80 -8.88
N GLU A 86 8.60 -5.48 -7.75
CA GLU A 86 9.19 -6.77 -7.49
C GLU A 86 8.67 -7.84 -8.48
N LEU A 87 7.35 -7.88 -8.70
CA LEU A 87 6.73 -8.82 -9.64
C LEU A 87 7.20 -8.57 -11.07
N GLU A 88 7.27 -7.31 -11.51
CA GLU A 88 7.81 -6.96 -12.82
C GLU A 88 9.27 -7.40 -12.99
N LYS A 89 10.08 -7.28 -11.94
CA LYS A 89 11.47 -7.77 -11.96
C LYS A 89 11.52 -9.28 -12.17
N ARG A 90 10.70 -10.04 -11.42
CA ARG A 90 10.60 -11.49 -11.57
C ARG A 90 10.13 -11.87 -12.98
N LEU A 91 9.16 -11.15 -13.52
CA LEU A 91 8.66 -11.36 -14.88
C LEU A 91 9.80 -11.22 -15.90
N ARG A 92 10.56 -10.12 -15.84
CA ARG A 92 11.73 -9.91 -16.72
C ARG A 92 12.78 -11.01 -16.59
N ASP A 93 13.05 -11.47 -15.38
CA ASP A 93 14.04 -12.53 -15.14
C ASP A 93 13.57 -13.88 -15.70
N LEU A 94 12.27 -14.19 -15.54
CA LEU A 94 11.65 -15.37 -16.13
C LEU A 94 11.64 -15.31 -17.66
N GLU A 95 11.32 -14.17 -18.26
CA GLU A 95 11.39 -14.00 -19.72
C GLU A 95 12.81 -14.26 -20.25
N ARG A 96 13.85 -13.77 -19.55
CA ARG A 96 15.24 -14.05 -19.92
C ARG A 96 15.60 -15.52 -19.78
N MET A 97 15.15 -16.18 -18.71
CA MET A 97 15.36 -17.61 -18.50
C MET A 97 14.71 -18.43 -19.60
N LEU A 98 13.47 -18.09 -19.96
CA LEU A 98 12.72 -18.72 -21.03
C LEU A 98 13.48 -18.57 -22.35
N GLY A 99 13.92 -17.36 -22.71
CA GLY A 99 14.69 -17.13 -23.94
C GLY A 99 15.97 -17.97 -24.03
N ARG A 100 16.72 -18.11 -22.92
CA ARG A 100 17.90 -19.00 -22.88
C ARG A 100 17.51 -20.46 -23.12
N LYS A 101 16.48 -20.95 -22.43
CA LYS A 101 16.03 -22.33 -22.54
C LYS A 101 15.42 -22.66 -23.89
N THR A 102 14.74 -21.70 -24.54
CA THR A 102 14.24 -21.86 -25.91
C THR A 102 15.39 -22.07 -26.88
N ARG A 103 16.43 -21.22 -26.80
CA ARG A 103 17.61 -21.34 -27.64
C ARG A 103 18.37 -22.66 -27.43
N GLU A 104 18.56 -23.08 -26.18
CA GLU A 104 19.16 -24.39 -25.88
C GLU A 104 18.37 -25.53 -26.53
N ASN A 105 17.03 -25.50 -26.44
CA ASN A 105 16.18 -26.52 -27.05
C ASN A 105 16.28 -26.54 -28.59
N GLU A 106 16.39 -25.38 -29.24
CA GLU A 106 16.60 -25.30 -30.69
C GLU A 106 17.91 -25.95 -31.11
N ILE A 107 19.02 -25.62 -30.44
CA ILE A 107 20.35 -26.20 -30.70
C ILE A 107 20.33 -27.72 -30.51
N LEU A 108 19.72 -28.19 -29.42
CA LEU A 108 19.61 -29.63 -29.15
C LEU A 108 18.81 -30.36 -30.23
N LYS A 109 17.70 -29.78 -30.71
CA LYS A 109 16.91 -30.34 -31.81
C LYS A 109 17.71 -30.39 -33.12
N GLU A 110 18.47 -29.35 -33.43
CA GLU A 110 19.34 -29.31 -34.60
C GLU A 110 20.42 -30.39 -34.53
N ALA A 111 21.10 -30.52 -33.38
CA ALA A 111 22.11 -31.55 -33.16
C ALA A 111 21.55 -32.97 -33.32
N ILE A 112 20.35 -33.24 -32.79
CA ILE A 112 19.66 -34.54 -32.99
C ILE A 112 19.32 -34.77 -34.46
N GLY A 113 18.90 -33.73 -35.19
CA GLY A 113 18.63 -33.80 -36.63
C GLY A 113 19.86 -34.22 -37.44
N VAL A 114 21.02 -33.67 -37.09
CA VAL A 114 22.32 -34.01 -37.72
C VAL A 114 22.78 -35.41 -37.30
N ALA A 115 22.57 -35.82 -36.06
CA ALA A 115 23.02 -37.10 -35.52
C ALA A 115 22.15 -38.30 -35.92
N ARG A 116 21.01 -38.11 -36.61
CA ARG A 116 20.13 -39.22 -37.01
C ARG A 116 20.85 -40.04 -38.10
N PRO A 117 21.29 -41.29 -37.82
CA PRO A 117 21.99 -42.07 -38.83
C PRO A 117 21.05 -42.37 -39.99
N LYS A 118 21.57 -42.28 -41.20
CA LYS A 118 20.95 -42.85 -42.40
C LYS A 118 20.72 -44.32 -42.06
N ARG A 119 19.46 -44.73 -41.89
CA ARG A 119 19.16 -46.16 -41.81
C ARG A 119 19.64 -46.74 -43.13
N HIS A 120 20.80 -47.38 -43.11
CA HIS A 120 21.19 -48.25 -44.19
C HIS A 120 20.12 -49.33 -44.19
N SER A 121 19.20 -49.25 -45.15
CA SER A 121 18.40 -50.41 -45.55
C SER A 121 19.41 -51.44 -46.03
N LEU A 122 19.91 -52.26 -45.11
CA LEU A 122 20.66 -53.44 -45.47
C LEU A 122 19.71 -54.27 -46.33
N PRO A 123 20.07 -54.59 -47.60
CA PRO A 123 19.26 -55.51 -48.36
C PRO A 123 19.26 -56.81 -47.56
N LEU A 124 18.07 -57.35 -47.27
CA LEU A 124 17.96 -58.73 -46.82
C LEU A 124 18.70 -59.56 -47.86
N VAL A 125 19.88 -60.07 -47.52
CA VAL A 125 20.58 -61.07 -48.32
C VAL A 125 19.70 -62.30 -48.24
N PHE A 126 18.85 -62.44 -49.25
CA PHE A 126 18.05 -63.62 -49.49
C PHE A 126 19.03 -64.72 -49.89
N TRP A 127 19.40 -65.56 -48.92
CA TRP A 127 20.15 -66.79 -49.18
C TRP A 127 19.24 -67.75 -49.95
N ASN A 128 19.26 -67.64 -51.27
CA ASN A 128 18.92 -68.73 -52.17
C ASN A 128 20.03 -68.80 -53.22
N ASN A 129 20.79 -69.89 -53.20
CA ASN A 129 21.11 -70.59 -54.44
C ASN A 129 21.66 -72.01 -54.18
N PRO A 130 21.54 -72.88 -55.19
CA PRO A 130 21.38 -74.32 -55.07
C PRO A 130 22.70 -75.03 -55.37
N GLU A 131 22.71 -76.34 -55.15
CA GLU A 131 23.39 -77.37 -55.98
C GLU A 131 24.74 -76.97 -56.60
N ASP A 132 25.85 -77.49 -56.07
CA ASP A 132 26.62 -78.52 -56.78
C ASP A 132 27.88 -78.92 -55.99
N GLY A 133 28.16 -80.23 -55.97
CA GLY A 133 29.40 -80.75 -55.41
C GLY A 133 29.40 -82.25 -55.19
N SER A 134 29.29 -83.01 -56.28
CA SER A 134 29.52 -84.45 -56.31
C SER A 134 30.78 -84.89 -55.55
N ARG A 135 30.64 -85.90 -54.68
CA ARG A 135 31.52 -87.09 -54.67
C ARG A 135 30.89 -88.26 -53.93
#